data_AF-A0A3N4K244-F1
#
_entry.id   AF-A0A3N4K244-F1
#
_cell.length_a   1.000
_cell.length_b   1.000
_cell.length_c   1.000
_cell.angle_alpha   90.00
_cell.angle_beta   90.00
_cell.angle_gamma   90.00
#
_symmetry.space_group_name_H-M   'P 1'
#
loop_
_entity.id
_entity.type
_entity.pdbx_description
1 polymer ?
#
loop_
_entity_poly.entity_id
_entity_poly.type
_entity_poly.pdbx_seq_one_letter_code
_entity_poly.pdbx_strand_id
1 'polypeptide(L)'
;MYKPGCLAITNSTGVYSGVVASGNHDSADTTNLNKTFPRALQPTDPNGVAQFLTLFPGHYHGRATHFVEHTGGNVTHVGQPFYGEALRAAVELAAPYNINMQEVPADENDMWAPSLADGGYDPFL
;
A
#
# COMPACT_ATOMS: atom_id res chain seq x y z
N MET A 1 16.08 14.58 16.62
CA MET A 1 14.79 15.05 16.06
C MET A 1 14.09 13.84 15.49
N TYR A 2 12.90 13.49 15.97
CA TYR A 2 12.11 12.36 15.49
C TYR A 2 11.78 12.56 14.02
N LYS A 3 11.97 11.53 13.19
CA LYS A 3 11.58 11.56 11.78
C LYS A 3 10.13 11.08 11.67
N PRO A 4 9.25 11.78 10.94
CA PRO A 4 7.93 11.26 10.63
C PRO A 4 8.05 10.06 9.69
N GLY A 5 7.31 9.00 9.99
CA GLY A 5 6.93 7.95 9.08
C GLY A 5 5.50 8.18 8.59
N CYS A 6 5.26 7.97 7.31
CA CYS A 6 3.94 8.03 6.71
C CYS A 6 3.59 6.67 6.13
N LEU A 7 2.36 6.22 6.31
CA LEU A 7 1.81 5.01 5.70
C LEU A 7 0.55 5.37 4.90
N ALA A 8 0.42 4.83 3.70
CA ALA A 8 -0.82 4.83 2.95
C ALA A 8 -1.07 3.45 2.33
N ILE A 9 -2.29 2.96 2.47
CA ILE A 9 -2.77 1.72 1.83
C ILE A 9 -4.12 1.94 1.14
N THR A 10 -4.51 0.97 0.34
CA THR A 10 -5.88 0.83 -0.19
C THR A 10 -6.81 0.21 0.85
N ASN A 11 -8.12 0.34 0.62
CA ASN A 11 -9.09 -0.52 1.28
C ASN A 11 -9.05 -1.96 0.72
N SER A 12 -9.91 -2.85 1.22
CA SER A 12 -9.96 -4.26 0.81
C SER A 12 -10.31 -4.50 -0.66
N THR A 13 -10.80 -3.48 -1.37
CA THR A 13 -11.15 -3.54 -2.80
C THR A 13 -10.23 -2.69 -3.66
N GLY A 14 -9.04 -2.34 -3.18
CA GLY A 14 -8.04 -1.65 -3.99
C GLY A 14 -8.26 -0.14 -4.20
N VAL A 15 -9.06 0.52 -3.34
CA VAL A 15 -9.33 1.96 -3.45
C VAL A 15 -8.50 2.75 -2.46
N TYR A 16 -7.69 3.69 -2.95
CA TYR A 16 -7.08 4.74 -2.15
C TYR A 16 -8.10 5.84 -1.84
N SER A 17 -8.17 6.28 -0.60
CA SER A 17 -8.97 7.47 -0.26
C SER A 17 -8.32 8.75 -0.80
N GLY A 18 -9.12 9.78 -1.06
CA GLY A 18 -8.61 11.07 -1.53
C GLY A 18 -8.23 11.10 -3.01
N VAL A 19 -8.51 10.03 -3.77
CA VAL A 19 -8.11 9.90 -5.19
C VAL A 19 -9.35 9.63 -6.05
N VAL A 20 -9.60 10.47 -7.05
CA VAL A 20 -10.63 10.25 -8.07
C VAL A 20 -9.94 10.21 -9.42
N ALA A 21 -9.68 8.99 -9.90
CA ALA A 21 -8.92 8.71 -11.11
C ALA A 21 -9.36 7.38 -11.73
N SER A 22 -9.17 7.21 -13.03
CA SER A 22 -9.59 5.99 -13.77
C SER A 22 -8.95 4.70 -13.24
N GLY A 23 -7.80 4.79 -12.57
CA GLY A 23 -7.12 3.64 -11.95
C GLY A 23 -7.48 3.39 -10.48
N ASN A 24 -8.40 4.16 -9.89
CA ASN A 24 -8.77 4.06 -8.47
C ASN A 24 -10.24 3.63 -8.32
N HIS A 25 -10.63 2.60 -9.09
CA HIS A 25 -11.98 2.04 -9.14
C HIS A 25 -13.02 3.01 -9.75
N ASP A 26 -13.90 3.60 -8.95
CA ASP A 26 -15.00 4.44 -9.44
C ASP A 26 -14.58 5.92 -9.54
N SER A 27 -14.20 6.35 -10.75
CA SER A 27 -13.83 7.75 -11.01
C SER A 27 -15.01 8.73 -10.99
N ALA A 28 -16.27 8.26 -10.86
CA ALA A 28 -17.43 9.11 -10.66
C ALA A 28 -17.73 9.37 -9.18
N ASP A 29 -17.16 8.59 -8.25
CA ASP A 29 -17.30 8.81 -6.80
C ASP A 29 -16.48 10.02 -6.33
N THR A 30 -17.01 11.22 -6.57
CA THR A 30 -16.40 12.47 -6.08
C THR A 30 -16.36 12.57 -4.56
N THR A 31 -17.16 11.76 -3.84
CA THR A 31 -17.12 11.73 -2.37
C THR A 31 -15.81 11.15 -1.84
N ASN A 32 -15.09 10.37 -2.66
CA ASN A 32 -13.82 9.78 -2.28
C ASN A 32 -12.73 10.81 -1.98
N LEU A 33 -12.79 12.02 -2.55
CA LEU A 33 -11.85 13.11 -2.28
C LEU A 33 -11.81 13.50 -0.80
N ASN A 34 -12.92 13.36 -0.08
CA ASN A 34 -13.02 13.72 1.34
C ASN A 34 -12.74 12.55 2.30
N LYS A 35 -12.46 11.35 1.78
CA LYS A 35 -12.17 10.15 2.58
C LYS A 35 -10.67 10.12 2.93
N THR A 36 -10.34 9.64 4.14
CA THR A 36 -8.95 9.65 4.67
C THR A 36 -8.40 8.26 5.07
N PHE A 37 -9.12 7.18 4.76
CA PHE A 37 -8.71 5.82 5.12
C PHE A 37 -7.71 5.19 4.13
N PRO A 38 -6.93 4.22 4.61
CA PRO A 38 -6.11 4.26 5.80
C PRO A 38 -4.82 5.01 5.44
N ARG A 39 -4.71 6.25 5.95
CA ARG A 39 -3.49 7.07 5.88
C ARG A 39 -3.06 7.36 7.31
N ALA A 40 -1.79 7.15 7.62
CA ALA A 40 -1.25 7.36 8.96
C ALA A 40 0.06 8.14 8.93
N LEU A 41 0.27 8.95 9.97
CA LEU A 41 1.50 9.69 10.23
C LEU A 41 1.95 9.36 11.65
N GLN A 42 3.19 8.90 11.81
CA GLN A 42 3.73 8.55 13.10
C GLN A 42 5.19 8.99 13.23
N PRO A 43 5.53 9.85 14.20
CA PRO A 43 6.91 10.08 14.56
C PRO A 43 7.56 8.78 15.02
N THR A 44 8.80 8.58 14.61
CA THR A 44 9.66 7.53 15.15
C THR A 44 9.91 7.73 16.65
N ASP A 45 10.12 6.64 17.39
CA ASP A 45 10.56 6.66 18.78
C ASP A 45 12.08 6.98 18.88
N PRO A 46 12.68 7.03 20.09
CA PRO A 46 14.12 7.24 20.25
C PRO A 46 15.03 6.20 19.59
N ASN A 47 14.49 5.02 19.27
CA ASN A 47 15.21 3.96 18.56
C ASN A 47 15.02 4.04 17.03
N GLY A 48 14.25 5.02 16.53
CA GLY A 48 13.98 5.19 15.11
C GLY A 48 12.81 4.34 14.60
N VAL A 49 11.96 3.81 15.49
CA VAL A 49 10.88 2.88 15.13
C VAL A 49 9.53 3.62 15.03
N ALA A 50 8.80 3.39 13.94
CA ALA A 50 7.39 3.74 13.81
C ALA A 50 6.56 2.44 13.69
N GLN A 51 5.39 2.41 14.31
CA GLN A 51 4.53 1.22 14.36
C GLN A 51 3.10 1.59 13.98
N PHE A 52 2.59 1.01 12.90
CA PHE A 52 1.24 1.27 12.44
C PHE A 52 0.35 0.04 12.67
N LEU A 53 -0.80 0.25 13.30
CA LEU A 53 -1.89 -0.72 13.25
C LEU A 53 -2.74 -0.41 12.01
N THR A 54 -2.79 -1.34 11.07
CA THR A 54 -3.45 -1.16 9.78
C THR A 54 -4.17 -2.44 9.33
N LEU A 55 -4.91 -2.33 8.24
CA LEU A 55 -5.49 -3.47 7.51
C LEU A 55 -4.48 -4.01 6.48
N PHE A 56 -4.69 -5.25 6.03
CA PHE A 56 -4.00 -5.73 4.83
C PHE A 56 -4.51 -4.95 3.60
N PRO A 57 -3.63 -4.46 2.70
CA PRO A 57 -4.07 -3.71 1.53
C PRO A 57 -4.81 -4.61 0.53
N GLY A 58 -5.90 -4.11 -0.06
CA GLY A 58 -6.50 -4.77 -1.22
C GLY A 58 -5.69 -4.48 -2.48
N HIS A 59 -5.49 -5.47 -3.34
CA HIS A 59 -4.89 -5.25 -4.65
C HIS A 59 -5.80 -4.40 -5.55
N TYR A 60 -5.19 -3.77 -6.53
CA TYR A 60 -5.88 -3.07 -7.60
C TYR A 60 -5.20 -3.37 -8.94
N HIS A 61 -5.95 -3.16 -10.02
CA HIS A 61 -5.51 -3.58 -11.34
C HIS A 61 -4.10 -3.09 -11.69
N GLY A 62 -3.27 -4.02 -12.16
CA GLY A 62 -1.91 -3.75 -12.65
C GLY A 62 -0.85 -3.57 -11.58
N ARG A 63 -1.16 -3.85 -10.30
CA ARG A 63 -0.20 -3.72 -9.19
C ARG A 63 -0.21 -4.91 -8.23
N ALA A 64 0.97 -5.37 -7.84
CA ALA A 64 1.14 -6.30 -6.71
C ALA A 64 0.71 -5.63 -5.40
N THR A 65 0.30 -6.41 -4.41
CA THR A 65 -0.22 -5.89 -3.14
C THR A 65 0.89 -5.23 -2.33
N HIS A 66 0.73 -3.96 -2.00
CA HIS A 66 1.77 -3.15 -1.35
C HIS A 66 1.19 -2.11 -0.38
N PHE A 67 2.07 -1.49 0.39
CA PHE A 67 1.81 -0.22 1.04
C PHE A 67 2.83 0.83 0.61
N VAL A 68 2.48 2.10 0.69
CA VAL A 68 3.42 3.19 0.42
C VAL A 68 3.90 3.75 1.74
N GLU A 69 5.22 3.83 1.89
CA GLU A 69 5.84 4.48 3.04
C GLU A 69 6.68 5.70 2.64
N HIS A 70 6.71 6.68 3.53
CA HIS A 70 7.61 7.83 3.43
C HIS A 70 8.32 8.00 4.77
N THR A 71 9.63 8.22 4.74
CA THR A 71 10.39 8.50 5.97
C THR A 71 11.22 9.78 5.86
N GLY A 72 11.24 10.55 6.95
CA GLY A 72 12.07 11.74 7.11
C GLY A 72 11.31 13.06 6.93
N GLY A 73 11.76 14.10 7.64
CA GLY A 73 11.09 15.40 7.68
C GLY A 73 11.05 16.16 6.36
N ASN A 74 12.02 15.92 5.47
CA ASN A 74 12.08 16.44 4.09
C ASN A 74 11.92 15.31 3.05
N VAL A 75 11.13 14.27 3.35
CA VAL A 75 10.96 13.05 2.51
C VAL A 75 12.31 12.53 2.01
N THR A 76 13.07 11.91 2.92
CA THR A 76 14.40 11.38 2.57
C THR A 76 14.31 10.05 1.82
N HIS A 77 13.17 9.37 1.91
CA HIS A 77 12.93 8.10 1.25
C HIS A 77 11.44 7.89 1.00
N VAL A 78 11.11 7.29 -0.14
CA VAL A 78 9.79 6.78 -0.49
C VAL A 78 9.97 5.33 -0.91
N GLY A 79 9.23 4.42 -0.27
CA GLY A 79 9.32 2.98 -0.49
C GLY A 79 7.95 2.38 -0.76
N GLN A 80 7.94 1.19 -1.36
CA GLN A 80 6.76 0.36 -1.52
C GLN A 80 7.11 -1.08 -1.14
N PRO A 81 6.91 -1.49 0.12
CA PRO A 81 7.01 -2.90 0.48
C PRO A 81 5.80 -3.67 -0.07
N PHE A 82 6.07 -4.87 -0.56
CA PHE A 82 5.09 -5.77 -1.17
C PHE A 82 4.83 -6.97 -0.27
N TYR A 83 3.65 -7.56 -0.40
CA TYR A 83 3.31 -8.82 0.28
C TYR A 83 3.38 -9.96 -0.71
N GLY A 84 4.07 -11.05 -0.35
CA GLY A 84 4.20 -12.21 -1.22
C GLY A 84 2.84 -12.85 -1.58
N GLU A 85 2.77 -13.43 -2.79
CA GLU A 85 1.54 -14.02 -3.34
C GLU A 85 0.84 -15.03 -2.44
N ALA A 86 1.59 -15.83 -1.68
CA ALA A 86 1.02 -16.83 -0.78
C ALA A 86 0.23 -16.20 0.37
N LEU A 87 0.76 -15.14 0.99
CA LEU A 87 0.06 -14.41 2.06
C LEU A 87 -1.16 -13.68 1.50
N ARG A 88 -0.99 -13.00 0.36
CA ARG A 88 -2.09 -12.33 -0.35
C ARG A 88 -3.23 -13.31 -0.63
N ALA A 89 -2.93 -14.46 -1.25
CA ALA A 89 -3.92 -15.47 -1.59
C ALA A 89 -4.67 -16.00 -0.36
N ALA A 90 -3.97 -16.18 0.78
CA ALA A 90 -4.61 -16.59 2.02
C ALA A 90 -5.57 -15.52 2.58
N VAL A 91 -5.20 -14.24 2.51
CA VAL A 91 -6.05 -13.13 2.97
C VAL A 91 -7.29 -12.95 2.07
N GLU A 92 -7.12 -13.11 0.75
CA GLU A 92 -8.20 -12.95 -0.24
C GLU A 92 -9.33 -14.00 -0.10
N LEU A 93 -9.09 -15.10 0.62
CA LEU A 93 -10.15 -16.07 0.94
C LEU A 93 -11.12 -15.57 2.03
N ALA A 94 -10.72 -14.58 2.83
CA ALA A 94 -11.51 -14.07 3.95
C ALA A 94 -12.33 -12.84 3.57
N ALA A 95 -13.50 -12.69 4.20
CA ALA A 95 -14.26 -11.44 4.09
C ALA A 95 -13.51 -10.28 4.81
N PRO A 96 -13.53 -9.05 4.27
CA PRO A 96 -14.21 -8.63 3.06
C PRO A 96 -13.37 -8.73 1.77
N TYR A 97 -12.15 -9.27 1.83
CA TYR A 97 -11.24 -9.34 0.67
C TYR A 97 -11.75 -10.25 -0.44
N ASN A 98 -12.53 -11.28 -0.09
CA ASN A 98 -13.15 -12.22 -1.01
C ASN A 98 -14.16 -11.62 -2.01
N ILE A 99 -14.47 -10.32 -1.93
CA ILE A 99 -15.30 -9.61 -2.91
C ILE A 99 -14.47 -8.82 -3.93
N ASN A 100 -13.15 -8.72 -3.77
CA ASN A 100 -12.29 -8.00 -4.70
C ASN A 100 -11.99 -8.86 -5.93
N MET A 101 -12.72 -8.62 -7.02
CA MET A 101 -12.63 -9.39 -8.26
C MET A 101 -11.61 -8.83 -9.27
N GLN A 102 -10.79 -7.85 -8.87
CA GLN A 102 -9.78 -7.27 -9.77
C GLN A 102 -8.68 -8.28 -10.08
N GLU A 103 -8.15 -8.21 -11.30
CA GLU A 103 -6.95 -8.96 -11.67
C GLU A 103 -5.73 -8.37 -10.97
N VAL A 104 -4.84 -9.25 -10.53
CA VAL A 104 -3.57 -8.94 -9.88
C VAL A 104 -2.44 -9.55 -10.71
N PRO A 105 -1.42 -8.76 -11.08
CA PRO A 105 -0.25 -9.32 -11.75
C PRO A 105 0.52 -10.23 -10.78
N ALA A 106 1.31 -11.15 -11.32
CA ALA A 106 2.34 -11.80 -10.52
C ALA A 106 3.35 -10.75 -10.01
N ASP A 107 3.99 -11.01 -8.88
CA ASP A 107 4.91 -10.05 -8.24
C ASP A 107 6.04 -9.59 -9.20
N GLU A 108 6.58 -10.52 -10.00
CA GLU A 108 7.60 -10.25 -11.03
C GLU A 108 7.11 -9.40 -12.21
N ASN A 109 5.79 -9.32 -12.41
CA ASN A 109 5.14 -8.57 -13.47
C ASN A 109 4.58 -7.21 -12.99
N ASP A 110 4.72 -6.87 -11.70
CA ASP A 110 4.46 -5.52 -11.21
C ASP A 110 5.49 -4.55 -11.80
N MET A 111 5.03 -3.34 -12.15
CA MET A 111 5.90 -2.35 -12.79
C MET A 111 6.98 -1.76 -11.87
N TRP A 112 6.86 -1.89 -10.55
CA TRP A 112 7.77 -1.32 -9.56
C TRP A 112 8.50 -2.38 -8.74
N ALA A 113 7.86 -3.49 -8.40
CA ALA A 113 8.45 -4.50 -7.52
C ALA A 113 9.84 -4.98 -7.99
N PRO A 114 10.05 -5.31 -9.28
CA PRO A 114 11.39 -5.68 -9.77
C PRO A 114 12.41 -4.55 -9.65
N SER A 115 12.00 -3.30 -9.90
CA SER A 115 12.89 -2.14 -9.80
C SER A 115 13.28 -1.81 -8.36
N LEU A 116 12.40 -2.09 -7.40
CA LEU A 116 12.63 -1.87 -5.98
C LEU A 116 13.41 -3.03 -5.33
N ALA A 117 13.50 -4.17 -6.00
CA ALA A 117 14.36 -5.30 -5.64
C ALA A 117 15.77 -5.23 -6.26
N ASP A 118 16.03 -4.23 -7.12
CA ASP A 118 17.37 -4.07 -7.72
C ASP A 118 18.41 -3.65 -6.67
N GLY A 119 19.68 -3.93 -6.93
CA GLY A 119 20.79 -3.55 -6.04
C GLY A 119 20.90 -4.37 -4.74
N GLY A 120 20.19 -5.51 -4.65
CA GLY A 120 20.28 -6.45 -3.53
C GLY A 120 19.34 -6.12 -2.36
N TYR A 121 18.35 -5.26 -2.58
CA TYR A 121 17.27 -5.02 -1.62
C TYR A 121 16.15 -6.06 -1.80
N ASP A 122 15.50 -6.44 -0.70
CA ASP A 122 14.32 -7.29 -0.72
C ASP A 122 13.11 -6.47 -0.27
N PRO A 123 12.20 -6.08 -1.18
CA PRO A 123 11.02 -5.30 -0.84
C PRO A 123 9.83 -6.18 -0.42
N PHE A 124 9.97 -7.50 -0.37
CA PHE A 124 8.88 -8.43 -0.05
C PHE A 124 8.86 -8.79 1.45
N LEU A 125 7.64 -8.89 1.98
CA LEU A 125 7.33 -9.29 3.36
C LEU A 125 6.72 -10.70 3.43
#